data_AF-M4B824-F1
#
_entry.id   AF-M4B824-F1
#
_cell.length_a   1.000
_cell.length_b   1.000
_cell.length_c   1.000
_cell.angle_alpha   90.00
_cell.angle_beta   90.00
_cell.angle_gamma   90.00
#
_symmetry.space_group_name_H-M   'P 1'
#
loop_
_entity.id
_entity.type
_entity.pdbx_description
1 polymer ?
#
loop_
_entity_poly.entity_id
_entity_poly.type
_entity_poly.pdbx_seq_one_letter_code
_entity_poly.pdbx_strand_id
1 'polypeptide(L)'
;MNTEIVDLLLAKGMIRVAGIQLALLKQLIVFLEPFQRATLALEKFKSPTLHKVAFWCYTLIHNLKPVYTEIVNDVAVVEVETDFTPIIDLKWILVPIFEETFVLKVIHIVVVLLAPVMNARLPKLNIDNDDIRQGKDALKEFLTRIGDGEEDFTTCMLESPRSRLGNMPRRSSALLQCTTFLIVTMRRIRSISVMVNMRMQPACVSGSISS
;
A
#
# COMPACT_ATOMS: atom_id res chain seq x y z
N MET A 1 -16.32 -3.42 -21.70
CA MET A 1 -17.11 -3.19 -20.47
C MET A 1 -18.30 -2.34 -20.89
N ASN A 2 -19.50 -2.89 -20.74
CA ASN A 2 -20.82 -2.49 -21.25
C ASN A 2 -21.11 -0.99 -21.43
N THR A 3 -21.19 -0.55 -22.69
CA THR A 3 -21.81 0.73 -23.08
C THR A 3 -23.29 0.79 -22.67
N GLU A 4 -24.02 -0.32 -22.79
CA GLU A 4 -25.44 -0.40 -22.40
C GLU A 4 -25.70 -0.07 -20.93
N ILE A 5 -24.81 -0.47 -20.00
CA ILE A 5 -24.97 -0.15 -18.58
C ILE A 5 -24.73 1.35 -18.34
N VAL A 6 -23.75 1.94 -19.03
CA VAL A 6 -23.45 3.37 -18.94
C VAL A 6 -24.61 4.20 -19.49
N ASP A 7 -25.17 3.78 -20.63
CA ASP A 7 -26.30 4.44 -21.29
C ASP A 7 -27.59 4.35 -20.45
N LEU A 8 -27.85 3.19 -19.83
CA LEU A 8 -29.01 2.99 -18.95
C LEU A 8 -28.92 3.84 -17.66
N LEU A 9 -27.71 4.03 -17.13
CA LEU A 9 -27.46 4.84 -15.93
C LEU A 9 -27.50 6.35 -16.23
N LEU A 10 -27.07 6.75 -17.44
CA LEU A 10 -27.24 8.10 -17.97
C LEU A 10 -28.73 8.46 -18.18
N ALA A 11 -29.48 7.58 -18.83
CA ALA A 11 -30.90 7.77 -19.13
C ALA A 11 -31.76 7.89 -17.85
N LYS A 12 -31.37 7.20 -16.77
CA LYS A 12 -32.05 7.29 -15.46
C LYS A 12 -31.59 8.47 -14.61
N GLY A 13 -30.69 9.32 -15.11
CA GLY A 13 -30.13 10.45 -14.35
C GLY A 13 -29.33 10.03 -13.11
N MET A 14 -28.97 8.75 -13.00
CA MET A 14 -28.28 8.18 -11.84
C MET A 14 -26.78 8.48 -11.86
N ILE A 15 -26.23 8.82 -13.02
CA ILE A 15 -24.86 9.32 -13.16
C ILE A 15 -24.92 10.66 -13.91
N ARG A 16 -24.60 11.76 -13.22
CA ARG A 16 -24.25 13.02 -13.88
C ARG A 16 -22.82 12.89 -14.43
N VAL A 17 -22.66 12.31 -15.61
CA VAL A 17 -21.36 12.27 -16.32
C VAL A 17 -20.91 13.69 -16.74
N ALA A 18 -21.86 14.62 -16.82
CA ALA A 18 -21.67 16.02 -17.25
C ALA A 18 -20.76 16.89 -16.34
N GLY A 19 -20.04 16.31 -15.37
CA GLY A 19 -19.09 17.03 -14.52
C GLY A 19 -17.83 16.25 -14.14
N ILE A 20 -17.68 15.00 -14.59
CA ILE A 20 -16.48 14.22 -14.29
C ILE A 20 -15.43 14.57 -15.33
N GLN A 21 -14.38 15.28 -14.91
CA GLN A 21 -13.25 15.57 -15.78
C GLN A 21 -12.57 14.25 -16.16
N LEU A 22 -12.63 13.89 -17.45
CA LEU A 22 -12.09 12.63 -17.96
C LEU A 22 -10.58 12.48 -17.66
N ALA A 23 -9.84 13.58 -17.67
CA ALA A 23 -8.42 13.60 -17.31
C ALA A 23 -8.19 13.21 -15.85
N LEU A 24 -8.96 13.77 -14.93
CA LEU A 24 -8.91 13.41 -13.50
C LEU A 24 -9.27 11.93 -13.28
N LEU A 25 -10.28 11.42 -14.00
CA LEU A 25 -10.65 10.01 -13.90
C LEU A 25 -9.53 9.07 -14.39
N LYS A 26 -8.87 9.42 -15.50
CA LYS A 26 -7.71 8.67 -16.01
C LYS A 26 -6.58 8.67 -14.98
N GLN A 27 -6.25 9.84 -14.41
CA GLN A 27 -5.19 9.94 -13.41
C GLN A 27 -5.54 9.17 -12.12
N LEU A 28 -6.81 9.19 -11.71
CA LEU A 28 -7.27 8.39 -10.57
C LEU A 28 -7.11 6.87 -10.82
N ILE A 29 -7.42 6.40 -12.02
CA ILE A 29 -7.22 4.98 -12.39
C ILE A 29 -5.74 4.60 -12.28
N VAL A 30 -4.86 5.42 -12.87
CA VAL A 30 -3.40 5.21 -12.81
C VAL A 30 -2.91 5.24 -11.36
N PHE A 31 -3.37 6.21 -10.57
CA PHE A 31 -3.03 6.33 -9.15
C PHE A 31 -3.41 5.08 -8.34
N LEU A 32 -4.57 4.49 -8.61
CA LEU A 32 -5.08 3.31 -7.89
C LEU A 32 -4.44 1.99 -8.32
N GLU A 33 -3.83 1.92 -9.50
CA GLU A 33 -3.30 0.69 -10.07
C GLU A 33 -2.23 0.00 -9.19
N PRO A 34 -1.21 0.69 -8.65
CA PRO A 34 -0.24 0.07 -7.74
C PRO A 34 -0.88 -0.56 -6.50
N PHE A 35 -1.92 0.04 -5.93
CA PHE A 35 -2.65 -0.51 -4.78
C PHE A 35 -3.39 -1.80 -5.13
N GLN A 36 -3.99 -1.86 -6.31
CA GLN A 36 -4.65 -3.08 -6.81
C GLN A 36 -3.64 -4.20 -7.01
N ARG A 37 -2.50 -3.90 -7.65
CA ARG A 37 -1.41 -4.87 -7.86
C ARG A 37 -0.81 -5.35 -6.53
N ALA A 38 -0.59 -4.45 -5.58
CA ALA A 38 -0.10 -4.79 -4.24
C ALA A 38 -1.07 -5.71 -3.49
N THR A 39 -2.36 -5.36 -3.49
CA THR A 39 -3.42 -6.17 -2.87
C THR A 39 -3.41 -7.58 -3.46
N LEU A 40 -3.46 -7.70 -4.80
CA LEU A 40 -3.45 -8.99 -5.46
C LEU A 40 -2.18 -9.80 -5.17
N ALA A 41 -1.02 -9.15 -5.13
CA ALA A 41 0.24 -9.81 -4.89
C ALA A 41 0.41 -10.31 -3.44
N LEU A 42 -0.20 -9.62 -2.48
CA LEU A 42 -0.15 -9.95 -1.05
C LEU A 42 -1.27 -10.92 -0.62
N GLU A 43 -2.43 -10.86 -1.26
CA GLU A 43 -3.58 -11.76 -1.04
C GLU A 43 -3.41 -13.17 -1.61
N LYS A 44 -2.33 -13.48 -2.34
CA LYS A 44 -2.10 -14.84 -2.84
C LYS A 44 -1.77 -15.80 -1.69
N PHE A 45 -2.81 -16.30 -1.01
CA PHE A 45 -2.72 -17.27 0.10
C PHE A 45 -2.09 -18.62 -0.28
N LYS A 46 -1.91 -18.89 -1.58
CA LYS A 46 -1.32 -20.14 -2.09
C LYS A 46 0.21 -20.20 -1.97
N SER A 47 0.90 -19.07 -1.75
CA SER A 47 2.34 -19.05 -1.56
C SER A 47 2.76 -18.01 -0.52
N PRO A 48 3.89 -18.20 0.18
CA PRO A 48 4.38 -17.21 1.13
C PRO A 48 4.59 -15.85 0.43
N THR A 49 3.89 -14.80 0.85
CA THR A 49 4.00 -13.46 0.24
C THR A 49 4.77 -12.45 1.09
N LEU A 50 5.18 -12.83 2.31
CA LEU A 50 5.79 -11.91 3.27
C LEU A 50 7.06 -11.22 2.72
N HIS A 51 7.85 -11.92 1.92
CA HIS A 51 9.05 -11.38 1.24
C HIS A 51 8.74 -10.25 0.24
N LYS A 52 7.48 -10.09 -0.18
CA LYS A 52 7.04 -9.03 -1.09
C LYS A 52 6.58 -7.77 -0.35
N VAL A 53 6.38 -7.84 0.96
CA VAL A 53 5.84 -6.71 1.75
C VAL A 53 6.74 -5.49 1.63
N ALA A 54 8.06 -5.64 1.81
CA ALA A 54 9.00 -4.54 1.70
C ALA A 54 8.98 -3.87 0.32
N PHE A 55 8.88 -4.66 -0.75
CA PHE A 55 8.74 -4.14 -2.11
C PHE A 55 7.48 -3.31 -2.28
N TRP A 56 6.32 -3.85 -1.89
CA TRP A 56 5.07 -3.13 -2.05
C TRP A 56 4.98 -1.90 -1.15
N CYS A 57 5.52 -1.94 0.07
CA CYS A 57 5.60 -0.74 0.92
C CYS A 57 6.39 0.36 0.22
N TYR A 58 7.58 0.03 -0.29
CA TYR A 58 8.40 0.98 -1.06
C TYR A 58 7.65 1.53 -2.28
N THR A 59 7.05 0.66 -3.10
CA THR A 59 6.31 1.06 -4.30
C THR A 59 5.11 1.97 -3.98
N LEU A 60 4.34 1.66 -2.93
CA LEU A 60 3.16 2.44 -2.56
C LEU A 60 3.54 3.80 -1.97
N ILE A 61 4.55 3.86 -1.09
CA ILE A 61 5.06 5.14 -0.56
C ILE A 61 5.59 6.02 -1.71
N HIS A 62 6.31 5.44 -2.67
CA HIS A 62 6.77 6.18 -3.84
C HIS A 62 5.61 6.69 -4.71
N ASN A 63 4.56 5.88 -4.91
CA ASN A 63 3.35 6.29 -5.64
C ASN A 63 2.57 7.41 -4.93
N LEU A 64 2.70 7.52 -3.61
CA LEU A 64 2.07 8.56 -2.81
C LEU A 64 2.84 9.89 -2.82
N LYS A 65 4.05 9.96 -3.40
CA LYS A 65 4.73 11.24 -3.58
C LYS A 65 3.98 12.08 -4.61
N PRO A 66 3.60 13.33 -4.29
CA PRO A 66 2.95 14.21 -5.26
C PRO A 66 3.94 14.61 -6.36
N VAL A 67 3.45 14.70 -7.59
CA VAL A 67 4.19 15.20 -8.74
C VAL A 67 3.68 16.60 -9.07
N TYR A 68 4.52 17.61 -8.86
CA TYR A 68 4.16 19.03 -9.00
C TYR A 68 4.53 19.64 -10.36
N THR A 69 5.40 18.97 -11.12
CA THR A 69 5.93 19.44 -12.39
C THR A 69 6.12 18.28 -13.34
N GLU A 70 5.94 18.53 -14.64
CA GLU A 70 6.28 17.55 -15.67
C GLU A 70 7.76 17.23 -15.61
N ILE A 71 8.08 15.95 -15.40
CA ILE A 71 9.46 15.47 -15.42
C ILE A 71 9.73 15.00 -16.85
N VAL A 72 10.60 15.72 -17.56
CA VAL A 72 11.12 15.29 -18.86
C VAL A 72 12.56 14.82 -18.63
N ASN A 73 12.81 13.53 -18.81
CA ASN A 73 14.17 12.99 -18.76
C ASN A 73 14.80 12.99 -20.16
N ASP A 74 15.89 13.73 -20.34
CA ASP A 74 16.62 13.93 -21.61
C ASP A 74 17.23 12.67 -22.25
N VAL A 75 17.13 11.50 -21.60
CA VAL A 75 17.82 10.26 -22.02
C VAL A 75 16.87 9.15 -22.47
N ALA A 76 15.59 9.22 -22.07
CA ALA A 76 14.50 8.36 -22.54
C ALA A 76 13.23 8.90 -21.90
N VAL A 77 12.39 9.56 -22.69
CA VAL A 77 11.29 10.37 -22.18
C VAL A 77 10.25 9.50 -21.49
N VAL A 78 10.24 9.52 -20.16
CA VAL A 78 9.07 9.17 -19.34
C VAL A 78 8.47 10.50 -18.94
N GLU A 79 7.49 10.98 -19.70
CA GLU A 79 6.69 12.15 -19.31
C GLU A 79 5.83 11.73 -18.11
N VAL A 80 6.16 12.25 -16.93
CA VAL A 80 5.28 12.11 -15.77
C VAL A 80 4.41 13.35 -15.72
N GLU A 81 3.13 13.19 -16.05
CA GLU A 81 2.13 14.26 -15.99
C GLU A 81 1.98 14.77 -14.56
N THR A 82 1.81 16.08 -14.41
CA THR A 82 1.57 16.71 -13.11
C THR A 82 0.27 16.19 -12.48
N ASP A 83 0.28 15.93 -11.18
CA ASP A 83 -0.92 15.49 -10.47
C ASP A 83 -1.96 16.62 -10.42
N PHE A 84 -3.23 16.30 -10.69
CA PHE A 84 -4.34 17.19 -10.41
C PHE A 84 -4.45 17.43 -8.89
N THR A 85 -4.88 18.63 -8.49
CA THR A 85 -5.04 19.02 -7.08
C THR A 85 -5.78 17.96 -6.23
N PRO A 86 -6.90 17.36 -6.67
CA PRO A 86 -7.58 16.34 -5.87
C PRO A 86 -6.74 15.06 -5.65
N ILE A 87 -5.87 14.70 -6.59
CA ILE A 87 -4.94 13.56 -6.44
C ILE A 87 -3.82 13.92 -5.48
N ILE A 88 -3.29 15.15 -5.55
CA ILE A 88 -2.33 15.67 -4.58
C ILE A 88 -2.95 15.59 -3.18
N ASP A 89 -4.11 16.20 -2.96
CA ASP A 89 -4.78 16.20 -1.65
C ASP A 89 -5.01 14.78 -1.12
N LEU A 90 -5.44 13.86 -2.00
CA LEU A 90 -5.61 12.46 -1.64
C LEU A 90 -4.28 11.80 -1.21
N LYS A 91 -3.20 12.05 -1.96
CA LYS A 91 -1.85 11.56 -1.61
C LYS A 91 -1.42 12.08 -0.23
N TRP A 92 -1.59 13.36 0.05
CA TRP A 92 -1.26 13.97 1.34
C TRP A 92 -2.03 13.36 2.52
N ILE A 93 -3.30 13.00 2.31
CA ILE A 93 -4.10 12.30 3.33
C ILE A 93 -3.59 10.88 3.56
N LEU A 94 -3.17 10.19 2.49
CA LEU A 94 -2.80 8.78 2.55
C LEU A 94 -1.37 8.54 3.03
N VAL A 95 -0.41 9.43 2.74
CA VAL A 95 1.00 9.29 3.17
C VAL A 95 1.13 8.98 4.67
N PRO A 96 0.61 9.79 5.61
CA PRO A 96 0.80 9.53 7.03
C PRO A 96 0.12 8.23 7.47
N ILE A 97 -1.06 7.93 6.91
CA ILE A 97 -1.74 6.65 7.17
C ILE A 97 -0.86 5.48 6.76
N PHE A 98 -0.20 5.56 5.60
CA PHE A 98 0.71 4.53 5.13
C PHE A 98 1.96 4.41 5.99
N GLU A 99 2.59 5.52 6.34
CA GLU A 99 3.81 5.53 7.17
C GLU A 99 3.54 4.93 8.57
N GLU A 100 2.38 5.22 9.17
CA GLU A 100 1.99 4.67 10.46
C GLU A 100 1.59 3.18 10.39
N THR A 101 0.93 2.76 9.31
CA THR A 101 0.35 1.40 9.22
C THR A 101 1.24 0.37 8.52
N PHE A 102 2.15 0.81 7.63
CA PHE A 102 3.04 -0.04 6.85
C PHE A 102 4.49 0.01 7.36
N VAL A 103 4.65 -0.07 8.69
CA VAL A 103 5.98 -0.16 9.32
C VAL A 103 6.57 -1.55 9.07
N LEU A 104 7.74 -1.58 8.42
CA LEU A 104 8.49 -2.81 8.27
C LEU A 104 8.98 -3.29 9.65
N LYS A 105 8.94 -4.60 9.84
CA LYS A 105 9.35 -5.27 11.07
C LYS A 105 10.55 -6.13 10.72
N VAL A 106 11.35 -6.49 11.73
CA VAL A 106 12.51 -7.37 11.55
C VAL A 106 12.16 -8.62 10.74
N ILE A 107 11.02 -9.26 11.02
CA ILE A 107 10.56 -10.43 10.26
C ILE A 107 10.40 -10.14 8.75
N HIS A 108 9.91 -8.95 8.37
CA HIS A 108 9.77 -8.56 6.96
C HIS A 108 11.13 -8.48 6.27
N ILE A 109 12.16 -8.02 6.99
CA ILE A 109 13.53 -7.90 6.48
C ILE A 109 14.18 -9.28 6.37
N VAL A 110 14.02 -10.12 7.41
CA VAL A 110 14.52 -11.51 7.41
C VAL A 110 14.00 -12.28 6.20
N VAL A 111 12.69 -12.22 5.91
CA VAL A 111 12.13 -12.92 4.75
C VAL A 111 12.56 -12.32 3.40
N VAL A 112 12.90 -11.04 3.35
CA VAL A 112 13.50 -10.42 2.15
C VAL A 112 14.91 -10.95 1.93
N LEU A 113 15.72 -11.04 2.99
CA LEU A 113 17.09 -11.58 2.94
C LEU A 113 17.10 -13.05 2.49
N LEU A 114 16.13 -13.84 2.95
CA LEU A 114 15.96 -15.25 2.56
C LEU A 114 15.50 -15.44 1.11
N ALA A 115 14.85 -14.44 0.50
CA ALA A 115 14.33 -14.55 -0.86
C ALA A 115 15.34 -13.99 -1.88
N PRO A 116 16.00 -14.83 -2.72
CA PRO A 116 17.15 -14.39 -3.54
C PRO A 116 16.85 -13.19 -4.45
N VAL A 117 15.70 -13.21 -5.12
CA VAL A 117 15.26 -12.13 -6.02
C VAL A 117 15.02 -10.82 -5.26
N MET A 118 14.51 -10.92 -4.03
CA MET A 118 14.22 -9.75 -3.20
C MET A 118 15.46 -9.21 -2.52
N ASN A 119 16.35 -10.08 -2.04
CA ASN A 119 17.64 -9.71 -1.49
C ASN A 119 18.50 -8.95 -2.52
N ALA A 120 18.52 -9.40 -3.78
CA ALA A 120 19.19 -8.69 -4.87
C ALA A 120 18.62 -7.28 -5.13
N ARG A 121 17.38 -7.00 -4.71
CA ARG A 121 16.71 -5.70 -4.83
C ARG A 121 16.79 -4.85 -3.57
N LEU A 122 17.26 -5.39 -2.46
CA LEU A 122 17.30 -4.71 -1.15
C LEU A 122 17.94 -3.32 -1.21
N PRO A 123 19.06 -3.07 -1.93
CA PRO A 123 19.63 -1.72 -2.05
C PRO A 123 18.69 -0.68 -2.69
N LYS A 124 17.68 -1.14 -3.45
CA LYS A 124 16.71 -0.29 -4.14
C LYS A 124 15.42 -0.07 -3.32
N LEU A 125 15.27 -0.73 -2.18
CA LEU A 125 14.05 -0.65 -1.36
C LEU A 125 14.08 0.49 -0.33
N ASN A 126 15.16 1.26 -0.27
CA ASN A 126 15.34 2.38 0.67
C ASN A 126 15.04 2.00 2.13
N ILE A 127 15.47 0.80 2.54
CA ILE A 127 15.39 0.32 3.92
C ILE A 127 16.63 0.82 4.65
N ASP A 128 16.46 1.27 5.90
CA ASP A 128 17.56 1.77 6.72
C ASP A 128 18.64 0.69 6.94
N ASN A 129 19.90 1.11 7.00
CA ASN A 129 21.02 0.20 7.18
C ASN A 129 21.02 -0.49 8.56
N ASP A 130 20.54 0.20 9.60
CA ASP A 130 20.39 -0.37 10.94
C ASP A 130 19.30 -1.45 10.96
N ASP A 131 18.19 -1.22 10.26
CA ASP A 131 17.12 -2.20 10.07
C ASP A 131 17.63 -3.44 9.30
N ILE A 132 18.42 -3.23 8.25
CA ILE A 132 19.06 -4.33 7.50
C ILE A 132 20.03 -5.10 8.39
N ARG A 133 20.84 -4.41 9.20
CA ARG A 133 21.76 -5.04 10.16
C ARG A 133 20.99 -5.89 11.16
N GLN A 134 19.94 -5.34 11.77
CA GLN A 134 19.08 -6.06 12.70
C GLN A 134 18.44 -7.30 12.05
N GLY A 135 17.97 -7.18 10.81
CA GLY A 135 17.44 -8.32 10.05
C GLY A 135 18.48 -9.41 9.79
N LYS A 136 19.74 -9.05 9.51
CA LYS A 136 20.84 -10.02 9.35
C LYS A 136 21.18 -10.72 10.66
N ASP A 137 21.25 -9.98 11.77
CA ASP A 137 21.52 -10.54 13.08
C ASP A 137 20.42 -11.54 13.49
N ALA A 138 19.15 -11.16 13.30
CA ALA A 138 18.01 -12.02 13.56
C ALA A 138 17.98 -13.27 12.66
N LEU A 139 18.37 -13.13 11.38
CA LEU A 139 18.50 -14.27 10.48
C LEU A 139 19.63 -15.22 10.91
N LYS A 140 20.77 -14.68 11.36
CA LYS A 140 21.89 -15.49 11.85
C LYS A 140 21.48 -16.29 13.09
N GLU A 141 20.85 -15.64 14.06
CA GLU A 141 20.31 -16.29 15.26
C GLU A 141 19.35 -17.42 14.88
N PHE A 142 18.43 -17.15 13.94
CA PHE A 142 17.47 -18.13 13.45
C PHE A 142 18.14 -19.37 12.83
N LEU A 143 19.14 -19.17 11.97
CA LEU A 143 19.86 -20.27 11.32
C LEU A 143 20.69 -21.08 12.32
N THR A 144 21.30 -20.43 13.31
CA THR A 144 22.06 -21.11 14.38
C THR A 144 21.14 -22.04 15.18
N ARG A 145 19.95 -21.57 15.60
CA ARG A 145 19.01 -22.40 16.37
C ARG A 145 18.49 -23.62 15.60
N ILE A 146 18.28 -23.48 14.28
CA ILE A 146 17.94 -24.61 13.42
C ILE A 146 19.09 -25.64 13.38
N GLY A 147 20.34 -25.16 13.30
CA GLY A 147 21.53 -26.01 13.35
C GLY A 147 21.69 -26.76 14.67
N ASP A 148 21.26 -26.13 15.77
CA ASP A 148 21.32 -26.70 17.13
C ASP A 148 20.13 -27.62 17.46
N GLY A 149 19.17 -27.79 16.55
CA GLY A 149 17.99 -28.65 16.73
C GLY A 149 16.88 -28.04 17.58
N GLU A 150 16.90 -26.72 17.83
CA GLU A 150 15.81 -26.02 18.51
C GLU A 150 14.69 -25.63 17.52
N GLU A 151 13.53 -26.31 17.58
CA GLU A 151 12.41 -26.15 16.64
C GLU A 151 11.38 -25.05 17.00
N ASP A 152 11.67 -24.10 17.89
CA ASP A 152 10.65 -23.13 18.33
C ASP A 152 10.65 -21.81 17.54
N PHE A 153 9.95 -21.84 16.40
CA PHE A 153 9.87 -20.78 15.38
C PHE A 153 9.12 -19.49 15.78
N THR A 154 8.43 -19.46 16.93
CA THR A 154 7.45 -18.39 17.23
C THR A 154 7.88 -17.35 18.26
N THR A 155 8.92 -17.63 19.05
CA THR A 155 9.24 -16.84 20.24
C THR A 155 10.17 -15.65 19.96
N CYS A 156 11.09 -15.74 18.99
CA CYS A 156 12.15 -14.72 18.84
C CYS A 156 11.78 -13.48 18.00
N MET A 157 10.81 -13.55 17.09
CA MET A 157 10.63 -12.51 16.06
C MET A 157 9.61 -11.41 16.44
N LEU A 158 9.00 -11.49 17.63
CA LEU A 158 7.92 -10.60 18.08
C LEU A 158 8.21 -9.84 19.36
N GLU A 159 9.28 -10.18 20.09
CA GLU A 159 9.71 -9.36 21.22
C GLU A 159 10.47 -8.13 20.69
N SER A 160 9.70 -7.07 20.45
CA SER A 160 10.26 -5.72 20.52
C SER A 160 10.90 -5.53 21.90
N PRO A 161 12.04 -4.82 22.06
CA PRO A 161 12.64 -4.56 23.37
C PRO A 161 11.76 -3.77 24.36
N ARG A 162 10.50 -3.47 24.03
CA ARG A 162 9.62 -2.57 24.80
C ARG A 162 8.37 -3.18 25.42
N SER A 163 8.17 -4.49 25.43
CA SER A 163 7.03 -5.02 26.20
C SER A 163 7.27 -6.42 26.76
N ARG A 164 7.76 -6.46 28.01
CA ARG A 164 7.50 -7.57 28.93
C ARG A 164 6.07 -7.41 29.46
N LEU A 165 5.12 -8.22 29.01
CA LEU A 165 4.01 -8.69 29.85
C LEU A 165 3.24 -9.83 29.16
N GLY A 166 3.13 -10.96 29.85
CA GLY A 166 1.98 -11.87 29.74
C GLY A 166 2.08 -13.03 28.75
N ASN A 167 2.48 -14.20 29.26
CA ASN A 167 2.39 -15.50 28.59
C ASN A 167 0.94 -15.89 28.26
N MET A 168 0.71 -16.42 27.05
CA MET A 168 -0.22 -17.53 26.76
C MET A 168 0.03 -18.09 25.34
N PRO A 169 0.02 -19.42 25.14
CA PRO A 169 0.43 -20.04 23.89
C PRO A 169 -0.74 -20.09 22.90
N ARG A 170 -0.64 -19.33 21.80
CA ARG A 170 -1.46 -19.54 20.61
C ARG A 170 -0.55 -19.77 19.41
N ARG A 171 -0.41 -21.04 19.03
CA ARG A 171 0.15 -21.46 17.75
C ARG A 171 -0.59 -20.72 16.62
N SER A 172 0.19 -20.17 15.69
CA SER A 172 -0.22 -19.83 14.31
C SER A 172 -1.07 -18.57 14.07
N SER A 173 -1.02 -17.51 14.89
CA SER A 173 -1.76 -16.26 14.60
C SER A 173 -0.94 -15.10 14.04
N ALA A 174 0.37 -15.00 14.34
CA ALA A 174 1.10 -13.75 14.13
C ALA A 174 1.57 -13.49 12.67
N LEU A 175 2.01 -14.52 11.95
CA LEU A 175 2.36 -14.42 10.51
C LEU A 175 1.12 -14.11 9.66
N LEU A 176 -0.02 -14.68 10.05
CA LEU A 176 -1.32 -14.36 9.46
C LEU A 176 -1.71 -12.91 9.79
N GLN A 177 -1.52 -12.45 11.03
CA GLN A 177 -1.87 -11.09 11.46
C GLN A 177 -1.08 -10.01 10.72
N CYS A 178 0.22 -10.19 10.47
CA CYS A 178 1.02 -9.16 9.78
C CYS A 178 0.57 -8.95 8.33
N THR A 179 0.26 -10.02 7.60
CA THR A 179 -0.25 -9.90 6.22
C THR A 179 -1.73 -9.51 6.19
N THR A 180 -2.54 -10.05 7.10
CA THR A 180 -3.99 -9.75 7.17
C THR A 180 -4.25 -8.29 7.54
N PHE A 181 -3.47 -7.70 8.47
CA PHE A 181 -3.62 -6.29 8.81
C PHE A 181 -3.31 -5.38 7.61
N LEU A 182 -2.22 -5.63 6.89
CA LEU A 182 -1.87 -4.87 5.68
C LEU A 182 -2.95 -5.01 4.58
N ILE A 183 -3.47 -6.22 4.39
CA ILE A 183 -4.56 -6.49 3.44
C ILE A 183 -5.84 -5.76 3.85
N VAL A 184 -6.22 -5.81 5.14
CA VAL A 184 -7.41 -5.12 5.67
C VAL A 184 -7.25 -3.60 5.54
N THR A 185 -6.07 -3.05 5.81
CA THR A 185 -5.78 -1.62 5.66
C THR A 185 -5.86 -1.19 4.19
N MET A 186 -5.26 -1.95 3.26
CA MET A 186 -5.41 -1.68 1.81
C MET A 186 -6.88 -1.76 1.35
N ARG A 187 -7.64 -2.74 1.83
CA ARG A 187 -9.08 -2.86 1.55
C ARG A 187 -9.89 -1.69 2.12
N ARG A 188 -9.56 -1.21 3.32
CA ARG A 188 -10.20 -0.04 3.94
C ARG A 188 -9.87 1.25 3.18
N ILE A 189 -8.63 1.45 2.76
CA ILE A 189 -8.24 2.58 1.90
C ILE A 189 -9.03 2.56 0.60
N ARG A 190 -9.16 1.39 -0.05
CA ARG A 190 -10.02 1.22 -1.23
C ARG A 190 -11.47 1.63 -0.97
N SER A 191 -12.01 1.34 0.22
CA SER A 191 -13.36 1.74 0.63
C SER A 191 -13.47 3.26 0.90
N ILE A 192 -12.44 3.88 1.50
CA ILE A 192 -12.40 5.31 1.82
C ILE A 192 -12.29 6.15 0.53
N SER A 193 -11.46 5.75 -0.44
CA SER A 193 -11.38 6.41 -1.75
C SER A 193 -12.74 6.45 -2.48
N VAL A 194 -13.57 5.42 -2.30
CA VAL A 194 -14.93 5.37 -2.86
C VAL A 194 -15.88 6.33 -2.12
N MET A 195 -15.74 6.49 -0.80
CA MET A 195 -16.58 7.38 0.00
C MET A 195 -16.24 8.87 -0.14
N VAL A 196 -14.96 9.23 -0.25
CA VAL A 196 -14.53 10.64 -0.43
C VAL A 196 -15.05 11.20 -1.76
N ASN A 197 -15.13 10.36 -2.80
CA ASN A 197 -15.69 10.74 -4.10
C ASN A 197 -17.22 11.02 -4.05
N MET A 198 -17.92 10.57 -3.01
CA MET A 198 -19.35 10.85 -2.83
C MET A 198 -19.64 12.12 -2.01
N ARG A 199 -18.67 12.64 -1.25
CA ARG A 199 -18.86 13.85 -0.41
C ARG A 199 -18.44 15.16 -1.08
N MET A 200 -17.74 15.10 -2.21
CA MET A 200 -17.45 16.27 -3.05
C MET A 200 -18.65 16.58 -3.96
N GLN A 201 -19.81 16.86 -3.37
CA GLN A 201 -20.90 17.57 -4.04
C GLN A 201 -20.95 18.99 -3.47
N PRO A 202 -20.83 20.06 -4.28
CA PRO A 202 -21.07 21.39 -3.78
C PRO A 202 -22.55 21.52 -3.43
N ALA A 203 -22.81 21.97 -2.21
CA ALA A 203 -24.14 22.34 -1.75
C ALA A 203 -24.76 23.36 -2.73
N CYS A 204 -25.98 23.07 -3.16
CA CYS A 204 -26.82 23.97 -3.93
C CYS A 204 -26.91 25.34 -3.25
N VAL A 205 -26.55 26.41 -3.96
CA VAL A 205 -27.09 27.74 -3.68
C VAL A 205 -28.29 27.93 -4.59
N SER A 206 -29.47 27.90 -3.97
CA SER A 206 -30.77 28.24 -4.54
C SER A 206 -30.75 29.66 -5.11
N GLY A 207 -31.34 29.82 -6.30
CA GLY A 207 -31.41 31.10 -6.99
C GLY A 207 -32.35 32.12 -6.37
N SER A 208 -32.28 33.33 -6.92
CA SER A 208 -33.40 34.26 -7.03
C SER A 208 -33.12 35.19 -8.20
N ILE A 209 -33.77 34.88 -9.33
CA ILE A 209 -34.11 35.85 -10.36
C ILE A 209 -35.24 36.69 -9.79
N SER A 210 -35.13 38.02 -9.87
CA SER A 210 -36.31 38.88 -9.90
C SER A 210 -36.02 40.14 -10.70
N SER A 211 -36.68 40.18 -11.86
CA SER A 211 -37.12 41.32 -12.69
C SER A 211 -36.08 42.22 -13.34
#